data_AF-A0A100VUT5-F1
#
_entry.id   AF-A0A100VUT5-F1
#
_cell.length_a   1.000
_cell.length_b   1.000
_cell.length_c   1.000
_cell.angle_alpha   90.00
_cell.angle_beta   90.00
_cell.angle_gamma   90.00
#
_symmetry.space_group_name_H-M   'P 1'
#
loop_
_entity.id
_entity.type
_entity.pdbx_description
1 polymer ?
#
loop_
_entity_poly.entity_id
_entity_poly.type
_entity_poly.pdbx_seq_one_letter_code
_entity_poly.pdbx_strand_id
1 'polypeptide(L)'
;MVPIEDANPGIDTINLTKAQASAWKEWLRTKPDGTPRRHAESILGAVRSFYLDVAACAHEDPSTWGQWAVPCPVSIRDVRGQQKRRAQRAHRMQARRRTLAPHMDALVAAAERAYLEAAELQALARSASFDDPFTVYGNTYIKHTPGKGSDRSRVYVLRDGSQMRVDIPYAVMRAFMPS
;
A
#
# COMPACT_ATOMS: atom_id res chain seq x y z
N MET A 1 23.63 -5.24 11.26
CA MET A 1 24.12 -4.41 10.15
C MET A 1 23.23 -3.16 10.07
N VAL A 2 23.79 -2.00 9.78
CA VAL A 2 23.11 -0.69 9.90
C VAL A 2 23.00 0.03 8.53
N PRO A 3 22.12 1.03 8.37
CA PRO A 3 22.08 1.93 7.21
C PRO A 3 23.45 2.49 6.83
N ILE A 4 23.60 2.97 5.59
CA ILE A 4 24.91 3.43 5.08
C ILE A 4 25.37 4.70 5.81
N GLU A 5 24.45 5.58 6.18
CA GLU A 5 24.70 6.81 6.92
C GLU A 5 25.18 6.49 8.35
N ASP A 6 24.55 5.51 9.01
CA ASP A 6 24.94 5.06 10.34
C ASP A 6 26.30 4.34 10.33
N ALA A 7 26.58 3.57 9.27
CA ALA A 7 27.87 2.91 9.07
C ALA A 7 28.99 3.89 8.67
N ASN A 8 28.64 5.06 8.14
CA ASN A 8 29.58 6.09 7.65
C ASN A 8 29.11 7.47 8.12
N PRO A 9 29.24 7.78 9.43
CA PRO A 9 28.78 9.05 9.97
C PRO A 9 29.42 10.24 9.24
N GLY A 10 28.59 11.18 8.79
CA GLY A 10 29.06 12.36 8.05
C GLY A 10 29.37 12.12 6.57
N ILE A 11 28.96 10.97 6.00
CA ILE A 11 29.08 10.75 4.56
C ILE A 11 28.35 11.86 3.78
N ASP A 12 29.10 12.56 2.94
CA ASP A 12 28.64 13.68 2.12
C ASP A 12 28.90 13.43 0.62
N THR A 13 29.35 12.22 0.28
CA THR A 13 29.70 11.82 -1.07
C THR A 13 28.89 10.62 -1.54
N ILE A 14 28.59 10.62 -2.83
CA ILE A 14 28.04 9.47 -3.54
C ILE A 14 29.13 8.54 -4.10
N ASN A 15 30.42 8.90 -4.01
CA ASN A 15 31.51 8.05 -4.48
C ASN A 15 31.86 6.97 -3.46
N LEU A 16 31.06 5.91 -3.43
CA LEU A 16 31.24 4.83 -2.47
C LEU A 16 32.45 3.96 -2.80
N THR A 17 33.25 3.63 -1.78
CA THR A 17 34.23 2.55 -1.89
C THR A 17 33.54 1.20 -2.11
N LYS A 18 34.28 0.23 -2.65
CA LYS A 18 33.78 -1.14 -2.84
C LYS A 18 33.31 -1.78 -1.53
N ALA A 19 33.98 -1.50 -0.41
CA ALA A 19 33.61 -2.01 0.91
C ALA A 19 32.27 -1.42 1.38
N GLN A 20 32.12 -0.09 1.33
CA GLN A 20 30.87 0.59 1.68
C GLN A 20 29.70 0.11 0.83
N ALA A 21 29.89 0.02 -0.49
CA ALA A 21 28.89 -0.49 -1.41
C ALA A 21 28.49 -1.93 -1.09
N SER A 22 29.45 -2.79 -0.74
CA SER A 22 29.17 -4.20 -0.42
C SER A 22 28.40 -4.32 0.89
N ALA A 23 28.82 -3.58 1.92
CA ALA A 23 28.16 -3.54 3.21
C ALA A 23 26.70 -3.05 3.08
N TRP A 24 26.50 -1.94 2.38
CA TRP A 24 25.15 -1.42 2.13
C TRP A 24 24.26 -2.42 1.38
N LYS A 25 24.79 -3.10 0.35
CA LYS A 25 24.03 -4.10 -0.42
C LYS A 25 23.63 -5.31 0.42
N GLU A 26 24.47 -5.75 1.35
CA GLU A 26 24.15 -6.82 2.30
C GLU A 26 23.09 -6.39 3.29
N TRP A 27 23.25 -5.22 3.90
CA TRP A 27 22.27 -4.65 4.82
C TRP A 27 20.90 -4.53 4.18
N LEU A 28 20.84 -4.00 2.95
CA LEU A 28 19.61 -3.76 2.21
C LEU A 28 18.78 -5.04 2.00
N ARG A 29 19.44 -6.20 1.89
CA ARG A 29 18.78 -7.49 1.64
C ARG A 29 17.99 -8.00 2.83
N THR A 30 18.14 -7.40 4.00
CA THR A 30 17.50 -7.86 5.24
C THR A 30 16.68 -6.72 5.85
N LYS A 31 15.57 -7.08 6.49
CA LYS A 31 14.76 -6.13 7.27
C LYS A 31 15.26 -6.03 8.71
N PRO A 32 14.81 -5.03 9.49
CA PRO A 32 15.13 -4.96 10.92
C PRO A 32 14.74 -6.22 11.71
N ASP A 33 13.69 -6.93 11.28
CA ASP A 33 13.20 -8.18 11.88
C ASP A 33 14.03 -9.43 11.48
N GLY A 34 15.13 -9.27 10.74
CA GLY A 34 15.99 -10.37 10.27
C GLY A 34 15.46 -11.11 9.05
N THR A 35 14.25 -10.82 8.57
CA THR A 35 13.68 -11.49 7.39
C THR A 35 14.25 -10.93 6.09
N PRO A 36 14.35 -11.73 5.01
CA PRO A 36 14.74 -11.23 3.70
C PRO A 36 13.83 -10.10 3.23
N ARG A 37 14.44 -8.99 2.79
CA ARG A 37 13.73 -7.88 2.19
C ARG A 37 13.20 -8.30 0.82
N ARG A 38 11.88 -8.41 0.71
CA ARG A 38 11.24 -8.53 -0.59
C ARG A 38 11.63 -7.32 -1.43
N HIS A 39 12.05 -7.62 -2.64
CA HIS A 39 12.28 -6.63 -3.69
C HIS A 39 13.52 -5.73 -3.53
N ALA A 40 14.56 -6.18 -2.81
CA ALA A 40 15.82 -5.44 -2.69
C ALA A 40 16.42 -5.03 -4.04
N GLU A 41 16.28 -5.86 -5.09
CA GLU A 41 16.78 -5.54 -6.43
C GLU A 41 16.07 -4.33 -7.05
N SER A 42 14.87 -3.97 -6.57
CA SER A 42 14.17 -2.75 -7.00
C SER A 42 14.81 -1.49 -6.49
N ILE A 43 15.27 -1.52 -5.24
CA ILE A 43 16.01 -0.41 -4.64
C ILE A 43 17.37 -0.30 -5.32
N LEU A 44 18.08 -1.42 -5.51
CA LEU A 44 19.34 -1.45 -6.26
C LEU A 44 19.16 -0.93 -7.70
N GLY A 45 18.05 -1.30 -8.35
CA GLY A 45 17.71 -0.80 -9.68
C GLY A 45 17.51 0.72 -9.73
N ALA A 46 16.79 1.28 -8.76
CA ALA A 46 16.58 2.73 -8.68
C ALA A 46 17.89 3.49 -8.44
N VAL A 47 18.73 3.00 -7.52
CA VAL A 47 20.07 3.57 -7.28
C VAL A 47 20.93 3.47 -8.54
N ARG A 48 20.93 2.33 -9.24
CA ARG A 48 21.67 2.20 -10.50
C ARG A 48 21.23 3.22 -11.54
N SER A 49 19.92 3.42 -11.71
CA SER A 49 19.39 4.44 -12.62
C SER A 49 19.88 5.83 -12.24
N PHE A 50 19.77 6.22 -10.97
CA PHE A 50 20.24 7.52 -10.48
C PHE A 50 21.71 7.82 -10.88
N TYR A 51 22.65 6.90 -10.65
CA TYR A 51 24.06 7.12 -11.03
C TYR A 51 24.25 7.22 -12.55
N LEU A 52 23.46 6.47 -13.33
CA LEU A 52 23.53 6.54 -14.79
C LEU A 52 22.94 7.85 -15.32
N ASP A 53 21.87 8.35 -14.68
CA ASP A 53 21.25 9.62 -15.04
C ASP A 53 22.21 10.78 -14.75
N VAL A 54 22.89 10.78 -13.59
CA VAL A 54 23.94 11.77 -13.27
C VAL A 54 25.08 11.73 -14.29
N ALA A 55 25.52 10.53 -14.69
CA ALA A 55 26.57 10.38 -15.70
C ALA A 55 26.12 10.90 -17.08
N ALA A 56 24.85 10.72 -17.45
CA ALA A 56 24.28 11.27 -18.68
C ALA A 56 24.21 12.80 -18.62
N CYS A 57 23.74 13.38 -17.50
CA CYS A 57 23.73 14.83 -17.30
C CYS A 57 25.15 15.42 -17.38
N ALA A 58 26.16 14.73 -16.85
CA ALA A 58 27.56 15.15 -16.95
C ALA A 58 28.14 15.08 -18.37
N HIS A 59 27.57 14.25 -19.24
CA HIS A 59 27.93 14.25 -20.65
C HIS A 59 27.39 15.48 -21.38
N GLU A 60 26.19 15.94 -21.00
CA GLU A 60 25.51 17.11 -21.59
C GLU A 60 26.05 18.44 -21.06
N ASP A 61 26.23 18.55 -19.73
CA ASP A 61 26.81 19.72 -19.05
C ASP A 61 27.86 19.27 -18.03
N PRO A 62 29.12 19.08 -18.49
CA PRO A 62 30.21 18.68 -17.61
C PRO A 62 30.53 19.71 -16.52
N SER A 63 30.25 21.00 -16.76
CA SER A 63 30.61 22.08 -15.84
C SER A 63 29.80 22.03 -14.55
N THR A 64 28.52 21.63 -14.66
CA THR A 64 27.61 21.49 -13.51
C THR A 64 27.71 20.10 -12.88
N TRP A 65 27.69 19.06 -13.71
CA TRP A 65 27.47 17.68 -13.23
C TRP A 65 28.73 16.83 -13.16
N GLY A 66 29.84 17.26 -13.75
CA GLY A 66 31.07 16.46 -13.88
C GLY A 66 31.64 15.99 -12.53
N GLN A 67 31.58 16.83 -11.49
CA GLN A 67 32.04 16.47 -10.14
C GLN A 67 31.25 15.31 -9.50
N TRP A 68 30.02 15.07 -9.96
CA TRP A 68 29.12 14.03 -9.44
C TRP A 68 29.11 12.77 -10.30
N ALA A 69 29.74 12.78 -11.48
CA ALA A 69 29.84 11.62 -12.36
C ALA A 69 30.86 10.59 -11.83
N VAL A 70 30.43 9.82 -10.83
CA VAL A 70 31.25 8.84 -10.12
C VAL A 70 30.82 7.39 -10.45
N PRO A 71 31.67 6.38 -10.20
CA PRO A 71 31.34 4.99 -10.48
C PRO A 71 30.08 4.50 -9.75
N CYS A 72 29.20 3.81 -10.47
CA CYS A 72 27.99 3.23 -9.90
C CYS A 72 28.32 2.03 -8.97
N PRO A 73 27.87 2.04 -7.69
CA PRO A 73 28.13 0.95 -6.74
C PRO A 73 27.31 -0.33 -7.01
N VAL A 74 26.33 -0.23 -7.90
CA VAL A 74 25.40 -1.31 -8.26
C VAL A 74 25.73 -1.85 -9.64
N SER A 75 26.16 -3.11 -9.71
CA SER A 75 26.47 -3.79 -10.97
C SER A 75 25.21 -4.28 -11.70
N ILE A 76 25.34 -4.66 -12.97
CA ILE A 76 24.25 -5.31 -13.71
C ILE A 76 23.82 -6.65 -13.06
N ARG A 77 24.76 -7.34 -12.39
CA ARG A 77 24.48 -8.60 -11.68
C ARG A 77 23.57 -8.37 -10.47
N ASP A 78 23.76 -7.25 -9.79
CA ASP A 78 22.95 -6.85 -8.62
C ASP A 78 21.47 -6.62 -8.99
N VAL A 79 21.16 -6.31 -10.25
CA VAL A 79 19.80 -6.02 -10.74
C VAL A 79 19.21 -7.11 -11.63
N ARG A 80 19.90 -8.25 -11.84
CA ARG A 80 19.49 -9.29 -12.80
C ARG A 80 18.09 -9.86 -12.55
N GLY A 81 17.63 -9.88 -11.29
CA GLY A 81 16.29 -10.35 -10.92
C GLY A 81 15.13 -9.39 -11.24
N GLN A 82 15.43 -8.13 -11.57
CA GLN A 82 14.44 -7.08 -11.74
C GLN A 82 13.50 -7.34 -12.92
N GLN A 83 14.04 -7.67 -14.09
CA GLN A 83 13.24 -7.91 -15.29
C GLN A 83 12.30 -9.09 -15.11
N LYS A 84 12.82 -10.23 -14.65
CA LYS A 84 12.00 -11.43 -14.32
C LYS A 84 10.87 -11.07 -13.35
N ARG A 85 11.17 -10.27 -12.33
CA ARG A 85 10.16 -9.87 -11.33
C ARG A 85 9.11 -8.90 -11.88
N ARG A 86 9.51 -7.94 -12.73
CA ARG A 86 8.55 -7.07 -13.46
C ARG A 86 7.63 -7.91 -14.33
N ALA A 87 8.17 -8.87 -15.07
CA ALA A 87 7.38 -9.81 -15.88
C ALA A 87 6.42 -10.65 -15.03
N GLN A 88 6.86 -11.19 -13.89
CA GLN A 88 5.99 -11.93 -12.96
C GLN A 88 4.87 -11.07 -12.38
N ARG A 89 5.15 -9.79 -12.04
CA ARG A 89 4.13 -8.85 -11.57
C ARG A 89 3.11 -8.58 -12.67
N ALA A 90 3.56 -8.28 -13.89
CA ALA A 90 2.69 -8.08 -15.04
C ALA A 90 1.82 -9.33 -15.29
N HIS A 91 2.42 -10.53 -15.27
CA HIS A 91 1.69 -11.78 -15.42
C HIS A 91 0.61 -11.96 -14.36
N ARG A 92 0.92 -11.73 -13.07
CA ARG A 92 -0.07 -11.82 -11.98
C ARG A 92 -1.22 -10.81 -12.17
N MET A 93 -0.91 -9.58 -12.56
CA MET A 93 -1.95 -8.58 -12.80
C MET A 93 -2.84 -8.95 -13.99
N GLN A 94 -2.24 -9.45 -15.08
CA GLN A 94 -3.01 -9.92 -16.23
C GLN A 94 -3.85 -11.16 -15.90
N ALA A 95 -3.33 -12.10 -15.10
CA ALA A 95 -4.10 -13.25 -14.63
C ALA A 95 -5.31 -12.79 -13.81
N ARG A 96 -5.11 -11.90 -12.83
CA ARG A 96 -6.20 -11.31 -12.04
C ARG A 96 -7.22 -10.61 -12.93
N ARG A 97 -6.77 -9.84 -13.93
CA ARG A 97 -7.66 -9.15 -14.87
C ARG A 97 -8.49 -10.14 -15.69
N ARG A 98 -7.90 -11.22 -16.19
CA ARG A 98 -8.63 -12.27 -16.93
C ARG A 98 -9.66 -13.00 -16.05
N THR A 99 -9.33 -13.23 -14.78
CA THR A 99 -10.28 -13.84 -13.83
C THR A 99 -11.43 -12.91 -13.48
N LEU A 100 -11.18 -11.61 -13.31
CA LEU A 100 -12.22 -10.65 -12.91
C LEU A 100 -13.06 -10.12 -14.07
N ALA A 101 -12.50 -10.03 -15.29
CA ALA A 101 -13.17 -9.43 -16.44
C ALA A 101 -14.59 -10.00 -16.71
N PRO A 102 -14.83 -11.34 -16.67
CA PRO A 102 -16.16 -11.91 -16.90
C PRO A 102 -17.16 -11.61 -15.78
N HIS A 103 -16.71 -11.16 -14.60
CA HIS A 103 -17.54 -10.90 -13.43
C HIS A 103 -17.71 -9.40 -13.16
N MET A 104 -17.20 -8.52 -14.03
CA MET A 104 -17.23 -7.08 -13.79
C MET A 104 -18.64 -6.55 -13.59
N ASP A 105 -19.60 -6.95 -14.43
CA ASP A 105 -20.99 -6.49 -14.32
C ASP A 105 -21.65 -6.96 -13.01
N ALA A 106 -21.38 -8.20 -12.60
CA ALA A 106 -21.88 -8.73 -11.32
C ALA A 106 -21.25 -7.99 -10.12
N LEU A 107 -19.96 -7.63 -10.22
CA LEU A 107 -19.27 -6.85 -9.19
C LEU A 107 -19.80 -5.41 -9.12
N VAL A 108 -20.09 -4.78 -10.26
CA VAL A 108 -20.71 -3.45 -10.32
C VAL A 108 -22.11 -3.49 -9.71
N ALA A 109 -22.95 -4.46 -10.11
CA ALA A 109 -24.29 -4.61 -9.54
C ALA A 109 -24.26 -4.90 -8.03
N ALA A 110 -23.28 -5.67 -7.54
CA ALA A 110 -23.07 -5.86 -6.10
C ALA A 110 -22.64 -4.56 -5.40
N ALA A 111 -21.77 -3.76 -6.03
CA ALA A 111 -21.35 -2.44 -5.54
C ALA A 111 -22.55 -1.49 -5.38
N GLU A 112 -23.38 -1.43 -6.41
CA GLU A 112 -24.56 -0.56 -6.46
C GLU A 112 -25.57 -0.95 -5.39
N ARG A 113 -25.86 -2.26 -5.24
CA ARG A 113 -26.73 -2.74 -4.15
C ARG A 113 -26.16 -2.38 -2.78
N ALA A 114 -24.88 -2.65 -2.53
CA ALA A 114 -24.24 -2.31 -1.25
C ALA A 114 -24.27 -0.80 -0.97
N TYR A 115 -24.14 0.04 -2.00
CA TYR A 115 -24.25 1.49 -1.88
C TYR A 115 -25.67 1.94 -1.52
N LEU A 116 -26.68 1.42 -2.22
CA LEU A 116 -28.09 1.74 -1.97
C LEU A 116 -28.50 1.30 -0.56
N GLU A 117 -28.11 0.09 -0.15
CA GLU A 117 -28.35 -0.42 1.21
C GLU A 117 -27.72 0.48 2.29
N ALA A 118 -26.46 0.89 2.09
CA ALA A 118 -25.76 1.77 3.02
C ALA A 118 -26.39 3.18 3.07
N ALA A 119 -26.82 3.72 1.93
CA ALA A 119 -27.47 5.02 1.84
C ALA A 119 -28.82 5.03 2.55
N GLU A 120 -29.62 3.99 2.37
CA GLU A 120 -30.92 3.83 3.05
C GLU A 120 -30.74 3.63 4.55
N LEU A 121 -29.80 2.77 4.96
CA LEU A 121 -29.44 2.60 6.37
C LEU A 121 -29.03 3.93 6.99
N GLN A 122 -28.24 4.74 6.28
CA GLN A 122 -27.83 6.05 6.76
C GLN A 122 -29.01 7.01 6.91
N ALA A 123 -29.92 7.05 5.94
CA ALA A 123 -31.10 7.91 5.96
C ALA A 123 -32.02 7.55 7.13
N LEU A 124 -32.33 6.26 7.32
CA LEU A 124 -33.17 5.78 8.40
C LEU A 124 -32.50 5.94 9.77
N ALA A 125 -31.19 5.71 9.88
CA ALA A 125 -30.47 5.93 11.13
C ALA A 125 -30.50 7.41 11.57
N ARG A 126 -30.57 8.37 10.64
CA ARG A 126 -30.66 9.80 10.99
C ARG A 126 -31.99 10.12 11.69
N SER A 127 -33.10 9.57 11.21
CA SER A 127 -34.44 9.82 11.76
C SER A 127 -34.87 8.84 12.86
N ALA A 128 -34.20 7.69 13.00
CA ALA A 128 -34.52 6.71 14.04
C ALA A 128 -34.36 7.30 15.45
N SER A 129 -35.24 6.92 16.38
CA SER A 129 -35.08 7.21 17.80
C SER A 129 -33.83 6.53 18.36
N PHE A 130 -33.30 7.06 19.47
CA PHE A 130 -32.25 6.37 20.20
C PHE A 130 -32.82 5.18 20.94
N ASP A 131 -32.04 4.10 20.98
CA ASP A 131 -32.32 2.88 21.74
C ASP A 131 -33.56 2.09 21.31
N ASP A 132 -34.28 2.58 20.28
CA ASP A 132 -35.35 1.86 19.58
C ASP A 132 -34.80 1.12 18.35
N PRO A 133 -35.10 -0.20 18.21
CA PRO A 133 -34.72 -0.95 17.03
C PRO A 133 -35.47 -0.48 15.76
N PHE A 134 -34.78 -0.48 14.63
CA PHE A 134 -35.35 -0.22 13.30
C PHE A 134 -34.80 -1.19 12.26
N THR A 135 -35.56 -1.47 11.19
CA THR A 135 -35.22 -2.52 10.21
C THR A 135 -34.85 -1.94 8.85
N VAL A 136 -33.79 -2.46 8.24
CA VAL A 136 -33.33 -2.08 6.89
C VAL A 136 -32.89 -3.36 6.16
N TYR A 137 -33.48 -3.65 5.00
CA TYR A 137 -33.23 -4.88 4.21
C TYR A 137 -33.25 -6.18 5.04
N GLY A 138 -34.24 -6.32 5.94
CA GLY A 138 -34.41 -7.52 6.77
C GLY A 138 -33.43 -7.65 7.95
N ASN A 139 -32.46 -6.74 8.07
CA ASN A 139 -31.60 -6.64 9.24
C ASN A 139 -32.19 -5.67 10.25
N THR A 140 -32.10 -5.99 11.54
CA THR A 140 -32.52 -5.10 12.62
C THR A 140 -31.31 -4.35 13.15
N TYR A 141 -31.45 -3.04 13.28
CA TYR A 141 -30.42 -2.12 13.75
C TYR A 141 -30.90 -1.37 14.98
N ILE A 142 -29.97 -0.90 15.78
CA ILE A 142 -30.22 0.00 16.90
C ILE A 142 -29.22 1.15 16.87
N LYS A 143 -29.70 2.37 17.10
CA LYS A 143 -28.86 3.56 17.23
C LYS A 143 -28.80 3.92 18.71
N HIS A 144 -27.63 3.78 19.33
CA HIS A 144 -27.47 4.11 20.73
C HIS A 144 -27.20 5.59 20.95
N THR A 145 -27.71 6.12 22.06
CA THR A 145 -27.41 7.47 22.54
C THR A 145 -25.88 7.66 22.60
N PRO A 146 -25.33 8.80 22.14
CA PRO A 146 -23.90 9.04 22.22
C PRO A 146 -23.40 8.98 23.67
N GLY A 147 -22.24 8.33 23.88
CA GLY A 147 -21.61 8.29 25.20
C GLY A 147 -21.16 9.69 25.66
N LYS A 148 -21.02 9.89 26.97
CA LYS A 148 -20.63 11.16 27.58
C LYS A 148 -19.35 11.71 26.93
N GLY A 149 -19.45 12.87 26.27
CA GLY A 149 -18.33 13.53 25.55
C GLY A 149 -18.20 13.21 24.06
N SER A 150 -19.10 12.42 23.46
CA SER A 150 -19.16 12.18 22.02
C SER A 150 -20.44 12.78 21.44
N ASP A 151 -20.33 13.52 20.34
CA ASP A 151 -21.50 14.03 19.58
C ASP A 151 -21.97 13.03 18.51
N ARG A 152 -21.21 11.94 18.29
CA ARG A 152 -21.50 10.95 17.26
C ARG A 152 -22.31 9.78 17.81
N SER A 153 -23.52 9.61 17.30
CA SER A 153 -24.35 8.41 17.49
C SER A 153 -23.78 7.23 16.70
N ARG A 154 -23.83 6.02 17.28
CA ARG A 154 -23.33 4.79 16.66
C ARG A 154 -24.49 3.85 16.32
N VAL A 155 -24.41 3.21 15.18
CA VAL A 155 -25.40 2.22 14.71
C VAL A 155 -24.81 0.82 14.85
N TYR A 156 -25.62 -0.09 15.38
CA TYR A 156 -25.28 -1.50 15.57
C TYR A 156 -26.30 -2.35 14.83
N VAL A 157 -25.86 -3.43 14.20
CA VAL A 157 -26.75 -4.49 13.72
C VAL A 157 -26.95 -5.50 14.83
N LEU A 158 -28.19 -5.92 15.04
CA LEU A 158 -28.59 -6.96 15.98
C LEU A 158 -28.59 -8.31 15.23
N ARG A 159 -27.77 -9.26 15.67
CA ARG A 159 -27.67 -10.59 15.06
C ARG A 159 -27.46 -11.65 16.13
N ASP A 160 -28.38 -12.61 16.21
CA ASP A 160 -28.32 -13.77 17.10
C ASP A 160 -28.02 -13.40 18.58
N GLY A 161 -28.64 -12.33 19.07
CA GLY A 161 -28.44 -11.81 20.42
C GLY A 161 -27.15 -11.01 20.64
N SER A 162 -26.30 -10.89 19.62
CA SER A 162 -25.10 -10.06 19.62
C SER A 162 -25.31 -8.75 18.87
N GLN A 163 -24.58 -7.70 19.29
CA GLN A 163 -24.55 -6.42 18.60
C GLN A 163 -23.20 -6.24 17.90
N MET A 164 -23.24 -5.96 16.59
CA MET A 164 -22.03 -5.63 15.84
C MET A 164 -22.11 -4.19 15.35
N ARG A 165 -21.08 -3.39 15.65
CA ARG A 165 -20.99 -2.00 15.17
C ARG A 165 -20.92 -1.98 13.65
N VAL A 166 -21.70 -1.11 13.03
CA VAL A 166 -21.70 -0.86 11.59
C VAL A 166 -21.01 0.46 11.31
N ASP A 167 -19.86 0.38 10.64
CA ASP A 167 -19.24 1.56 10.06
C ASP A 167 -19.86 1.81 8.68
N ILE A 168 -20.93 2.60 8.65
CA ILE A 168 -21.70 2.91 7.44
C ILE A 168 -20.82 3.41 6.27
N PRO A 169 -19.79 4.26 6.48
CA PRO A 169 -18.87 4.64 5.40
C PRO A 169 -17.94 3.50 4.92
N TYR A 170 -17.72 2.47 5.73
CA TYR A 170 -16.75 1.39 5.48
C TYR A 170 -17.40 0.09 4.98
N ALA A 171 -18.74 -0.03 5.07
CA ALA A 171 -19.50 -1.18 4.59
C ALA A 171 -19.32 -1.42 3.08
N VAL A 172 -19.19 -0.36 2.28
CA VAL A 172 -18.96 -0.45 0.83
C VAL A 172 -17.54 -0.99 0.50
N MET A 173 -16.51 -0.64 1.28
CA MET A 173 -15.13 -1.12 1.01
C MET A 173 -14.93 -2.59 1.37
N ARG A 174 -15.63 -3.11 2.37
CA ARG A 174 -15.44 -4.49 2.86
C ARG A 174 -15.91 -5.55 1.86
N ALA A 175 -16.87 -5.23 1.00
CA ALA A 175 -17.36 -6.14 -0.04
C ALA A 175 -16.32 -6.47 -1.13
N PHE A 176 -15.24 -5.69 -1.24
CA PHE A 176 -14.20 -5.84 -2.28
C PHE A 176 -12.89 -6.44 -1.79
N MET A 177 -12.75 -6.78 -0.50
CA MET A 177 -11.56 -7.46 0.04
C MET A 177 -11.86 -8.94 0.27
N PRO A 178 -11.12 -9.87 -0.37
CA PRO A 178 -11.21 -11.28 -0.02
C PRO A 178 -10.58 -11.50 1.36
N SER A 179 -11.26 -12.31 2.17
CA SER A 179 -10.81 -12.78 3.49
C SER A 179 -9.55 -13.64 3.39
#